data_AF-A0AAN7YZJ3-F1
#
_entry.id   AF-A0AAN7YZJ3-F1
#
_cell.length_a   1.000
_cell.length_b   1.000
_cell.length_c   1.000
_cell.angle_alpha   90.00
_cell.angle_beta   90.00
_cell.angle_gamma   90.00
#
_symmetry.space_group_name_H-M   'P 1'
#
loop_
_entity.id
_entity.type
_entity.pdbx_description
1 polymer ?
#
loop_
_entity_poly.entity_id
_entity_poly.type
_entity_poly.pdbx_seq_one_letter_code
_entity_poly.pdbx_strand_id
1 'polypeptide(L)'
;MEDNGEIPYKLELLYYTLGILSSVLFGVQYLPQMYLNFKRKSVQGFSSSGIIIKLVGASFLFVNSWLTGESMPIVFYGLINVFQHTIFMFQFSIYDTVKGATKYLPWIGFPIIPFLIGLQYPGSMFITNSFKPITQLLSHLPQVILCYQSKSTTGVSLPSQYLNFIGGIAGVIMCLIIPPISTLTYLIYINSVIQAVSLFFMYFIYDFRKGKVSVHNHEV
;
A
#
# COMPACT_ATOMS: atom_id res chain seq x y z
N MET A 1 -7.99 0.57 46.89
CA MET A 1 -7.03 1.10 45.91
C MET A 1 -7.68 0.89 44.57
N GLU A 2 -8.27 1.95 44.04
CA GLU A 2 -8.96 1.92 42.76
C GLU A 2 -7.95 1.58 41.67
N ASP A 3 -8.24 0.51 40.93
CA ASP A 3 -7.62 0.24 39.64
C ASP A 3 -8.04 1.38 38.71
N ASN A 4 -7.19 2.40 38.57
CA ASN A 4 -7.48 3.66 37.89
C ASN A 4 -7.65 3.50 36.37
N GLY A 5 -8.17 2.39 35.86
CA GLY A 5 -8.43 2.18 34.42
C GLY A 5 -7.20 2.42 33.51
N GLU A 6 -5.99 2.47 34.08
CA GLU A 6 -4.76 2.75 33.36
C GLU A 6 -4.33 1.46 32.66
N ILE A 7 -4.13 1.56 31.35
CA ILE A 7 -3.64 0.46 30.53
C ILE A 7 -2.29 0.01 31.11
N PRO A 8 -2.07 -1.30 31.37
CA PRO A 8 -0.80 -1.76 31.91
C PRO A 8 0.38 -1.28 31.04
N TYR A 9 1.43 -0.74 31.66
CA TYR A 9 2.63 -0.23 30.94
C TYR A 9 3.16 -1.18 29.86
N LYS A 10 3.17 -2.49 30.13
CA LYS A 10 3.60 -3.52 29.16
C LYS A 10 2.74 -3.52 27.89
N LEU A 11 1.44 -3.27 28.04
CA LEU A 11 0.47 -3.24 26.97
C LEU A 11 0.57 -1.94 26.16
N GLU A 12 0.84 -0.81 26.82
CA GLU A 12 1.18 0.46 26.17
C GLU A 12 2.49 0.37 25.36
N LEU A 13 3.54 -0.22 25.94
CA LEU A 13 4.80 -0.45 25.23
C LEU A 13 4.62 -1.35 24.00
N LEU A 14 3.78 -2.39 24.12
CA LEU A 14 3.45 -3.27 23.00
C LEU A 14 2.69 -2.51 21.90
N TYR A 15 1.73 -1.65 22.26
CA TYR A 15 1.01 -0.79 21.32
C TYR A 15 1.97 0.08 20.49
N TYR A 16 2.88 0.81 21.14
CA TYR A 16 3.84 1.67 20.42
C TYR A 16 4.79 0.85 19.54
N THR A 17 5.27 -0.29 20.03
CA THR A 17 6.17 -1.17 19.28
C THR A 17 5.51 -1.69 18.01
N LEU A 18 4.26 -2.17 18.11
CA LEU A 18 3.48 -2.65 16.96
C LEU A 18 3.16 -1.53 15.96
N GLY A 19 2.86 -0.32 16.45
CA GLY A 19 2.62 0.84 15.60
C GLY A 19 3.84 1.27 14.79
N ILE A 20 5.02 1.30 15.44
CA ILE A 20 6.29 1.58 14.77
C ILE A 20 6.60 0.48 13.75
N LEU A 21 6.47 -0.79 14.13
CA LEU A 21 6.70 -1.91 13.24
C LEU A 21 5.80 -1.84 12.00
N SER A 22 4.50 -1.65 12.20
CA SER A 22 3.52 -1.52 11.10
C SER A 22 3.88 -0.36 10.15
N SER A 23 4.21 0.80 10.71
CA SER A 23 4.60 1.99 9.96
C SER A 23 5.87 1.77 9.13
N VAL A 24 6.90 1.16 9.72
CA VAL A 24 8.15 0.84 9.03
C VAL A 24 7.90 -0.15 7.89
N LEU A 25 7.16 -1.23 8.15
CA LEU A 25 6.86 -2.25 7.15
C LEU A 25 6.12 -1.67 5.95
N PHE A 26 5.09 -0.84 6.15
CA PHE A 26 4.42 -0.15 5.05
C PHE A 26 5.31 0.88 4.34
N GLY A 27 6.21 1.53 5.08
CA GLY A 27 7.19 2.46 4.50
C GLY A 27 8.17 1.77 3.53
N VAL A 28 8.49 0.49 3.76
CA VAL A 28 9.43 -0.26 2.91
C VAL A 28 8.76 -1.32 2.02
N GLN A 29 7.45 -1.57 2.17
CA GLN A 29 6.78 -2.72 1.56
C GLN A 29 6.93 -2.81 0.04
N TYR A 30 7.06 -1.68 -0.64
CA TYR A 30 7.14 -1.63 -2.10
C TYR A 30 8.56 -1.71 -2.65
N LEU A 31 9.61 -1.64 -1.81
CA LEU A 31 11.00 -1.77 -2.26
C LEU A 31 11.25 -3.11 -2.99
N PRO A 32 10.75 -4.26 -2.53
CA PRO A 32 10.97 -5.51 -3.25
C PRO A 32 10.25 -5.56 -4.62
N GLN A 33 9.11 -4.89 -4.78
CA GLN A 33 8.42 -4.77 -6.07
C GLN A 33 9.17 -3.84 -7.01
N MET A 34 9.67 -2.70 -6.50
CA MET A 34 10.49 -1.78 -7.27
C MET A 34 11.74 -2.49 -7.78
N TYR A 35 12.41 -3.26 -6.92
CA TYR A 35 13.56 -4.06 -7.30
C TYR A 35 13.20 -5.14 -8.33
N LEU A 36 12.07 -5.85 -8.15
CA LEU A 36 11.60 -6.84 -9.13
C LEU A 36 11.46 -6.23 -10.52
N ASN A 37 10.76 -5.09 -10.64
CA ASN A 37 10.58 -4.38 -11.90
C ASN A 37 11.94 -3.94 -12.50
N PHE A 38 12.84 -3.40 -11.69
CA PHE A 38 14.18 -2.99 -12.11
C PHE A 38 15.02 -4.17 -12.63
N LYS A 39 14.98 -5.31 -11.93
CA LYS A 39 15.75 -6.51 -12.28
C LYS A 39 15.30 -7.10 -13.60
N ARG A 40 13.98 -7.18 -13.83
CA ARG A 40 13.41 -7.75 -15.05
C ARG A 40 13.25 -6.77 -16.21
N LYS A 41 13.48 -5.47 -15.97
CA LYS A 41 13.26 -4.38 -16.94
C LYS A 41 11.86 -4.43 -17.58
N SER A 42 10.87 -4.80 -16.78
CA SER A 42 9.48 -4.98 -17.21
C SER A 42 8.53 -4.66 -16.06
N VAL A 43 7.33 -4.22 -16.40
CA VAL A 43 6.20 -4.01 -15.48
C VAL A 43 5.03 -4.96 -15.76
N GLN A 44 5.22 -5.95 -16.64
CA GLN A 44 4.18 -6.92 -17.00
C GLN A 44 3.63 -7.66 -15.77
N GLY A 45 2.31 -7.80 -15.65
CA GLY A 45 1.69 -8.46 -14.49
C GLY A 45 1.67 -7.62 -13.20
N PHE A 46 2.10 -6.36 -13.24
CA PHE A 46 1.93 -5.38 -12.16
C PHE A 46 0.99 -4.26 -12.61
N SER A 47 -0.10 -4.04 -11.87
CA SER A 47 -1.22 -3.21 -12.33
C SER A 47 -0.94 -1.72 -12.19
N SER A 48 -0.71 -1.04 -13.32
CA SER A 48 -0.53 0.42 -13.34
C SER A 48 -1.78 1.18 -12.90
N SER A 49 -2.97 0.74 -13.32
CA SER A 49 -4.24 1.34 -12.88
C SER A 49 -4.42 1.26 -11.36
N GLY A 50 -4.06 0.12 -10.74
CA GLY A 50 -4.09 -0.02 -9.28
C GLY A 50 -3.16 0.98 -8.57
N ILE A 51 -1.92 1.11 -9.06
CA ILE A 51 -0.94 2.05 -8.50
C ILE A 51 -1.36 3.51 -8.69
N ILE A 52 -1.97 3.86 -9.83
CA ILE A 52 -2.52 5.21 -10.05
C ILE A 52 -3.60 5.52 -9.01
N ILE A 53 -4.54 4.59 -8.76
CA ILE A 53 -5.58 4.78 -7.74
C ILE A 53 -4.95 4.95 -6.34
N LYS A 54 -3.90 4.19 -6.01
CA LYS A 54 -3.18 4.37 -4.73
C LYS A 54 -2.45 5.72 -4.64
N LEU A 55 -1.89 6.22 -5.75
CA LEU A 55 -1.26 7.55 -5.81
C LEU A 55 -2.28 8.66 -5.55
N VAL A 56 -3.48 8.56 -6.14
CA VAL A 56 -4.59 9.48 -5.87
C VAL A 56 -4.92 9.49 -4.37
N GLY A 57 -5.16 8.33 -3.78
CA GLY A 57 -5.44 8.21 -2.34
C GLY A 57 -4.33 8.75 -1.44
N ALA A 58 -3.08 8.42 -1.75
CA ALA A 58 -1.91 8.89 -1.01
C ALA A 58 -1.73 10.41 -1.09
N SER A 59 -2.04 11.00 -2.24
CA SER A 59 -1.96 12.45 -2.46
C SER A 59 -2.95 13.20 -1.59
N PHE A 60 -4.21 12.75 -1.55
CA PHE A 60 -5.23 13.33 -0.66
C PHE A 60 -4.84 13.17 0.81
N LEU A 61 -4.35 11.99 1.23
CA LEU A 61 -3.89 11.79 2.60
C LEU A 61 -2.77 12.77 2.97
N PHE A 62 -1.71 12.82 2.16
CA PHE A 62 -0.55 13.68 2.42
C PHE A 62 -0.93 15.15 2.51
N VAL A 63 -1.66 15.66 1.52
CA VAL A 63 -2.00 17.07 1.47
C VAL A 63 -2.97 17.45 2.57
N ASN A 64 -4.04 16.68 2.80
CA ASN A 64 -5.02 17.02 3.83
C ASN A 64 -4.34 17.01 5.21
N SER A 65 -3.59 15.95 5.53
CA SER A 65 -2.88 15.86 6.82
C SER A 65 -1.87 17.00 7.02
N TRP A 66 -1.16 17.41 5.96
CA TRP A 66 -0.26 18.56 6.02
C TRP A 66 -1.02 19.88 6.30
N LEU A 67 -2.08 20.15 5.54
CA LEU A 67 -2.83 21.40 5.64
C LEU A 67 -3.61 21.54 6.95
N THR A 68 -4.08 20.43 7.53
CA THR A 68 -4.80 20.44 8.81
C THR A 68 -3.89 20.39 10.04
N GLY A 69 -2.57 20.29 9.86
CA GLY A 69 -1.63 20.19 10.97
C GLY A 69 -1.76 18.87 11.75
N GLU A 70 -2.08 17.78 11.05
CA GLU A 70 -2.13 16.45 11.66
C GLU A 70 -0.75 16.02 12.19
N SER A 71 -0.75 14.96 13.00
CA SER A 71 0.49 14.43 13.55
C SER A 71 1.52 14.08 12.46
N MET A 72 2.79 14.43 12.69
CA MET A 72 3.89 14.17 11.75
C MET A 72 3.97 12.73 11.23
N PRO A 73 3.69 11.67 12.02
CA PRO A 73 3.66 10.30 11.50
C PRO A 73 2.66 10.08 10.36
N ILE A 74 1.46 10.66 10.45
CA ILE A 74 0.42 10.54 9.41
C ILE A 74 0.86 11.26 8.14
N VAL A 75 1.38 12.48 8.31
CA VAL A 75 1.94 13.30 7.22
C VAL A 75 3.05 12.55 6.49
N PHE A 76 4.03 12.02 7.23
CA PHE A 76 5.13 11.26 6.66
C PHE A 76 4.67 9.97 5.99
N TYR A 77 3.70 9.26 6.57
CA TYR A 77 3.12 8.08 5.94
C TYR A 77 2.47 8.43 4.58
N GLY A 78 1.73 9.53 4.50
CA GLY A 78 1.21 10.06 3.24
C GLY A 78 2.31 10.37 2.23
N LEU A 79 3.33 11.13 2.64
CA LEU A 79 4.46 11.53 1.81
C LEU A 79 5.25 10.33 1.26
N ILE A 80 5.58 9.37 2.12
CA ILE A 80 6.30 8.14 1.74
C ILE A 80 5.48 7.35 0.71
N ASN A 81 4.16 7.24 0.89
CA ASN A 81 3.31 6.60 -0.11
C ASN A 81 3.36 7.38 -1.44
N VAL A 82 3.20 8.70 -1.46
CA VAL A 82 3.30 9.50 -2.69
C VAL A 82 4.64 9.24 -3.40
N PHE A 83 5.74 9.20 -2.64
CA PHE A 83 7.07 8.91 -3.15
C PHE A 83 7.17 7.50 -3.75
N GLN A 84 6.72 6.47 -3.04
CA GLN A 84 6.71 5.09 -3.54
C GLN A 84 5.94 4.96 -4.87
N HIS A 85 4.76 5.58 -4.97
CA HIS A 85 3.93 5.51 -6.18
C HIS A 85 4.51 6.36 -7.32
N THR A 86 5.22 7.44 -7.01
CA THR A 86 5.98 8.23 -7.98
C THR A 86 7.10 7.40 -8.63
N ILE A 87 7.84 6.61 -7.84
CA ILE A 87 8.83 5.67 -8.39
C ILE A 87 8.17 4.71 -9.39
N PHE A 88 6.97 4.20 -9.07
CA PHE A 88 6.25 3.34 -10.00
C PHE A 88 5.80 4.07 -11.27
N MET A 89 5.44 5.35 -11.22
CA MET A 89 5.13 6.13 -12.44
C MET A 89 6.34 6.15 -13.38
N PHE A 90 7.55 6.37 -12.84
CA PHE A 90 8.79 6.26 -13.63
C PHE A 90 9.00 4.84 -14.16
N GLN A 91 8.86 3.81 -13.32
CA GLN A 91 9.05 2.42 -13.75
C GLN A 91 8.06 2.02 -14.86
N PHE A 92 6.79 2.44 -14.79
CA PHE A 92 5.83 2.20 -15.85
C PHE A 92 6.19 2.95 -17.12
N SER A 93 6.62 4.21 -17.03
CA SER A 93 7.02 4.96 -18.23
C SER A 93 8.29 4.43 -18.91
N ILE A 94 9.18 3.77 -18.17
CA ILE A 94 10.44 3.23 -18.71
C ILE A 94 10.29 1.78 -19.19
N TYR A 95 9.55 0.95 -18.45
CA TYR A 95 9.53 -0.51 -18.65
C TYR A 95 8.22 -1.06 -19.24
N ASP A 96 7.20 -0.24 -19.46
CA ASP A 96 5.99 -0.66 -20.17
C ASP A 96 6.26 -0.64 -21.69
N THR A 97 5.94 -1.74 -22.36
CA THR A 97 6.19 -1.93 -23.80
C THR A 97 5.10 -1.31 -24.68
N VAL A 98 3.99 -0.86 -24.07
CA VAL A 98 2.90 -0.19 -24.78
C VAL A 98 3.37 1.17 -25.34
N LYS A 99 3.10 1.41 -26.63
CA LYS A 99 3.34 2.72 -27.26
C LYS A 99 2.66 3.83 -26.45
N GLY A 100 3.42 4.86 -26.07
CA GLY A 100 2.91 5.98 -25.27
C GLY A 100 2.95 5.75 -23.75
N ALA A 101 3.82 4.87 -23.24
CA ALA A 101 4.03 4.66 -21.80
C ALA A 101 4.41 5.95 -21.02
N THR A 102 4.87 7.01 -21.68
CA THR A 102 5.10 8.32 -21.04
C THR A 102 3.84 8.94 -20.45
N LYS A 103 2.64 8.43 -20.79
CA LYS A 103 1.34 8.82 -20.19
C LYS A 103 1.26 8.63 -18.67
N TYR A 104 2.18 7.86 -18.06
CA TYR A 104 2.22 7.71 -16.59
C TYR A 104 2.88 8.89 -15.88
N LEU A 105 3.81 9.61 -16.52
CA LEU A 105 4.55 10.72 -15.89
C LEU A 105 3.67 11.87 -15.40
N PRO A 106 2.62 12.32 -16.12
CA PRO A 106 1.76 13.40 -15.63
C PRO A 106 1.10 13.12 -14.27
N TRP A 107 0.89 11.85 -13.90
CA TRP A 107 0.31 11.49 -12.60
C TRP A 107 1.20 11.86 -11.42
N ILE A 108 2.51 12.07 -11.62
CA ILE A 108 3.42 12.55 -10.57
C ILE A 108 2.99 13.94 -10.07
N GLY A 109 2.38 14.75 -10.93
CA GLY A 109 1.83 16.06 -10.56
C GLY A 109 0.49 16.00 -9.83
N PHE A 110 -0.12 14.82 -9.67
CA PHE A 110 -1.45 14.69 -9.06
C PHE A 110 -1.56 15.34 -7.66
N PRO A 111 -0.55 15.31 -6.76
CA PRO A 111 -0.63 16.00 -5.46
C PRO A 111 -0.97 17.50 -5.53
N ILE A 112 -0.75 18.16 -6.66
CA ILE A 112 -1.13 19.57 -6.86
C ILE A 112 -2.66 19.73 -6.79
N ILE A 113 -3.43 18.75 -7.26
CA ILE A 113 -4.91 18.80 -7.27
C ILE A 113 -5.50 18.89 -5.86
N PRO A 114 -5.24 17.94 -4.93
CA PRO A 114 -5.72 18.05 -3.57
C PRO A 114 -5.15 19.29 -2.87
N PHE A 115 -3.95 19.75 -3.23
CA PHE A 115 -3.36 20.96 -2.63
C PHE A 115 -4.17 22.20 -3.00
N LEU A 116 -4.50 22.38 -4.28
CA LEU A 116 -5.33 23.49 -4.73
C LEU A 116 -6.75 23.40 -4.17
N ILE A 117 -7.35 22.20 -4.13
CA ILE A 117 -8.67 21.98 -3.53
C ILE A 117 -8.65 22.37 -2.04
N GLY A 118 -7.65 21.90 -1.29
CA GLY A 118 -7.53 22.15 0.15
C GLY A 118 -7.32 23.63 0.49
N LEU A 119 -6.57 24.38 -0.34
CA LEU A 119 -6.39 25.82 -0.16
C LEU A 119 -7.63 26.63 -0.55
N GLN A 120 -8.31 26.28 -1.64
CA GLN A 120 -9.44 27.05 -2.16
C GLN A 120 -10.77 26.71 -1.46
N TYR A 121 -10.94 25.45 -1.06
CA TYR A 121 -12.17 24.93 -0.47
C TYR A 121 -11.88 24.10 0.79
N PRO A 122 -11.38 24.69 1.89
CA PRO A 122 -11.00 23.93 3.10
C PRO A 122 -12.13 23.04 3.64
N GLY A 123 -13.40 23.45 3.50
CA GLY A 123 -14.56 22.66 3.90
C GLY A 123 -14.71 21.31 3.19
N SER A 124 -14.08 21.11 2.02
CA SER A 124 -14.11 19.81 1.33
C SER A 124 -13.23 18.76 1.99
N MET A 125 -12.35 19.11 2.94
CA MET A 125 -11.47 18.16 3.64
C MET A 125 -12.27 17.11 4.42
N PHE A 126 -13.46 17.46 4.91
CA PHE A 126 -14.38 16.51 5.53
C PHE A 126 -14.70 15.31 4.61
N ILE A 127 -14.89 15.57 3.32
CA ILE A 127 -15.21 14.54 2.31
C ILE A 127 -13.93 13.89 1.76
N THR A 128 -12.93 14.71 1.44
CA THR A 128 -11.72 14.22 0.74
C THR A 128 -10.82 13.36 1.64
N ASN A 129 -10.94 13.46 2.98
CA ASN A 129 -10.30 12.53 3.91
C ASN A 129 -10.74 11.07 3.72
N SER A 130 -11.95 10.84 3.19
CA SER A 130 -12.42 9.49 2.87
C SER A 130 -11.78 8.90 1.61
N PHE A 131 -11.07 9.68 0.79
CA PHE A 131 -10.54 9.19 -0.49
C PHE A 131 -9.45 8.15 -0.28
N LYS A 132 -8.56 8.31 0.71
CA LYS A 132 -7.51 7.33 0.99
C LYS A 132 -8.08 5.94 1.32
N PRO A 133 -8.98 5.76 2.31
CA PRO A 133 -9.52 4.44 2.60
C PRO A 133 -10.30 3.84 1.43
N ILE A 134 -11.09 4.65 0.71
CA ILE A 134 -11.87 4.18 -0.46
C ILE A 134 -10.93 3.70 -1.59
N THR A 135 -9.97 4.53 -1.99
CA THR A 135 -9.00 4.17 -3.04
C THR A 135 -8.12 2.99 -2.64
N GLN A 136 -7.80 2.83 -1.35
CA GLN A 136 -7.07 1.66 -0.88
C GLN A 136 -7.85 0.35 -1.12
N LEU A 137 -9.17 0.36 -0.98
CA LEU A 137 -10.03 -0.79 -1.32
C LEU A 137 -10.09 -1.00 -2.84
N LEU A 138 -10.38 0.06 -3.59
CA LEU A 138 -10.59 -0.02 -5.04
C LEU A 138 -9.32 -0.39 -5.81
N SER A 139 -8.16 0.10 -5.37
CA SER A 139 -6.87 -0.10 -6.04
C SER A 139 -6.39 -1.55 -6.12
N HIS A 140 -6.93 -2.43 -5.29
CA HIS A 140 -6.53 -3.84 -5.29
C HIS A 140 -7.19 -4.64 -6.41
N LEU A 141 -8.43 -4.29 -6.77
CA LEU A 141 -9.20 -5.00 -7.78
C LEU A 141 -8.45 -5.09 -9.13
N PRO A 142 -7.83 -4.01 -9.66
CA PRO A 142 -7.04 -4.10 -10.88
C PRO A 142 -5.90 -5.11 -10.83
N GLN A 143 -5.25 -5.31 -9.67
CA GLN A 143 -4.16 -6.27 -9.55
C GLN A 143 -4.68 -7.71 -9.49
N VAL A 144 -5.77 -7.95 -8.75
CA VAL A 144 -6.41 -9.27 -8.69
C VAL A 144 -6.95 -9.67 -10.07
N ILE A 145 -7.62 -8.76 -10.77
CA ILE A 145 -8.14 -9.00 -12.12
C ILE A 145 -7.00 -9.34 -13.06
N LEU A 146 -5.89 -8.57 -13.03
CA LEU A 146 -4.72 -8.83 -13.87
C LEU A 146 -4.14 -10.23 -13.62
N CYS A 147 -3.92 -10.60 -12.36
CA CYS A 147 -3.43 -11.94 -12.00
C CYS A 147 -4.40 -13.05 -12.41
N TYR A 148 -5.72 -12.79 -12.33
CA TYR A 148 -6.75 -13.76 -12.70
C TYR A 148 -6.80 -13.98 -14.21
N GLN A 149 -6.64 -12.90 -14.99
CA GLN A 149 -6.62 -12.95 -16.45
C GLN A 149 -5.33 -13.60 -16.97
N SER A 150 -4.17 -13.26 -16.39
CA SER A 150 -2.88 -13.83 -16.79
C SER A 150 -2.66 -15.26 -16.27
N LYS A 151 -3.49 -15.74 -15.33
CA LYS A 151 -3.28 -17.00 -14.60
C LYS A 151 -1.85 -17.10 -14.04
N SER A 152 -1.36 -15.99 -13.52
CA SER A 152 -0.03 -15.88 -12.93
C SER A 152 0.10 -14.64 -12.05
N THR A 153 0.92 -14.77 -11.02
CA THR A 153 1.34 -13.76 -10.04
C THR A 153 2.81 -13.36 -10.20
N THR A 154 3.50 -13.84 -11.24
CA THR A 154 4.94 -13.59 -11.49
C THR A 154 5.31 -12.10 -11.61
N GLY A 155 4.35 -11.23 -11.96
CA GLY A 155 4.54 -9.78 -11.97
C GLY A 155 4.48 -9.11 -10.59
N VAL A 156 4.09 -9.86 -9.55
CA VAL A 156 3.92 -9.38 -8.17
C VAL A 156 5.00 -9.97 -7.28
N SER A 157 5.63 -9.10 -6.49
CA SER A 157 6.66 -9.46 -5.53
C SER A 157 6.04 -10.03 -4.26
N LEU A 158 6.21 -11.34 -4.03
CA LEU A 158 5.80 -11.99 -2.78
C LEU A 158 6.44 -11.38 -1.52
N PRO A 159 7.74 -11.01 -1.50
CA PRO A 159 8.30 -10.29 -0.36
C PRO A 159 7.55 -8.99 -0.03
N SER A 160 7.08 -8.25 -1.05
CA SER A 160 6.24 -7.06 -0.81
C SER A 160 4.92 -7.43 -0.14
N GLN A 161 4.33 -8.56 -0.52
CA GLN A 161 3.10 -9.06 0.10
C GLN A 161 3.31 -9.53 1.53
N TYR A 162 4.46 -10.13 1.87
CA TYR A 162 4.80 -10.47 3.26
C TYR A 162 4.93 -9.22 4.13
N LEU A 163 5.61 -8.18 3.65
CA LEU A 163 5.73 -6.91 4.38
C LEU A 163 4.35 -6.27 4.60
N ASN A 164 3.49 -6.25 3.57
CA ASN A 164 2.12 -5.76 3.67
C ASN A 164 1.26 -6.59 4.66
N PHE A 165 1.41 -7.91 4.64
CA PHE A 165 0.68 -8.82 5.53
C PHE A 165 1.09 -8.63 6.99
N ILE A 166 2.39 -8.64 7.29
CA ILE A 166 2.91 -8.50 8.66
C ILE A 166 2.61 -7.09 9.19
N GLY A 167 2.78 -6.06 8.36
CA GLY A 167 2.43 -4.69 8.71
C GLY A 167 0.94 -4.54 9.01
N GLY A 168 0.08 -5.18 8.21
CA GLY A 168 -1.36 -5.26 8.43
C GLY A 168 -1.72 -5.95 9.74
N ILE A 169 -1.16 -7.13 10.03
CA ILE A 169 -1.41 -7.85 11.29
C ILE A 169 -0.96 -7.01 12.50
N ALA A 170 0.26 -6.45 12.46
CA ALA A 170 0.76 -5.61 13.54
C ALA A 170 -0.17 -4.41 13.79
N GLY A 171 -0.66 -3.77 12.73
CA GLY A 171 -1.60 -2.65 12.84
C GLY A 171 -2.99 -3.06 13.36
N VAL A 172 -3.51 -4.23 12.95
CA VAL A 172 -4.77 -4.76 13.53
C VAL A 172 -4.60 -5.02 15.03
N ILE A 173 -3.53 -5.71 15.45
CA ILE A 173 -3.29 -6.00 16.87
C ILE A 173 -3.12 -4.70 17.66
N MET A 174 -2.37 -3.73 17.13
CA MET A 174 -2.23 -2.40 17.75
C MET A 174 -3.61 -1.75 17.98
N CYS A 175 -4.49 -1.75 16.97
CA CYS A 175 -5.82 -1.17 17.10
C CYS A 175 -6.74 -1.96 18.05
N LEU A 176 -6.51 -3.26 18.26
CA LEU A 176 -7.25 -4.06 19.25
C LEU A 176 -6.79 -3.78 20.69
N ILE A 177 -5.53 -3.37 20.87
CA ILE A 177 -4.99 -2.99 22.19
C ILE A 177 -5.53 -1.63 22.62
N ILE A 178 -5.30 -0.60 21.80
CA ILE A 178 -5.83 0.75 22.02
C ILE A 178 -6.68 1.11 20.80
N PRO A 179 -8.02 1.18 20.95
CA PRO A 179 -8.90 1.52 19.85
C PRO A 179 -8.56 2.90 19.25
N PRO A 180 -8.39 3.00 17.92
CA PRO A 180 -8.17 4.28 17.26
C PRO A 180 -9.45 5.12 17.29
N ILE A 181 -9.28 6.45 17.24
CA ILE A 181 -10.40 7.41 17.21
C ILE A 181 -11.30 7.16 15.99
N SER A 182 -10.71 6.84 14.84
CA SER A 182 -11.45 6.55 13.60
C SER A 182 -11.55 5.05 13.37
N THR A 183 -12.78 4.53 13.32
CA THR A 183 -13.06 3.12 12.99
C THR A 183 -12.57 2.73 11.59
N LEU A 184 -12.41 3.69 10.67
CA LEU A 184 -11.83 3.45 9.34
C LEU A 184 -10.38 2.96 9.40
N THR A 185 -9.67 3.23 10.50
CA THR A 185 -8.31 2.76 10.74
C THR A 185 -8.23 1.23 10.79
N TYR A 186 -9.22 0.57 11.40
CA TYR A 186 -9.32 -0.90 11.37
C TYR A 186 -9.44 -1.40 9.93
N LEU A 187 -10.30 -0.75 9.12
CA LEU A 187 -10.51 -1.15 7.73
C LEU A 187 -9.24 -1.05 6.90
N ILE A 188 -8.39 -0.05 7.15
CA ILE A 188 -7.10 0.11 6.47
C ILE A 188 -6.21 -1.12 6.72
N TYR A 189 -6.00 -1.51 7.97
CA TYR A 189 -5.11 -2.62 8.31
C TYR A 189 -5.69 -3.99 7.93
N ILE A 190 -7.00 -4.20 8.15
CA ILE A 190 -7.70 -5.43 7.74
C ILE A 190 -7.64 -5.59 6.22
N ASN A 191 -7.88 -4.50 5.47
CA ASN A 191 -7.78 -4.51 4.01
C ASN A 191 -6.36 -4.89 3.56
N SER A 192 -5.31 -4.34 4.18
CA SER A 192 -3.92 -4.72 3.87
C SER A 192 -3.69 -6.23 4.02
N VAL A 193 -4.20 -6.84 5.10
CA VAL A 193 -4.13 -8.30 5.30
C VAL A 193 -4.87 -9.05 4.20
N ILE A 194 -6.10 -8.66 3.88
CA ILE A 194 -6.92 -9.29 2.82
C ILE A 194 -6.21 -9.17 1.46
N GLN A 195 -5.63 -8.02 1.14
CA GLN A 195 -4.89 -7.82 -0.11
C GLN A 195 -3.74 -8.80 -0.25
N ALA A 196 -2.91 -8.94 0.79
CA ALA A 196 -1.79 -9.87 0.78
C ALA A 196 -2.26 -11.33 0.70
N VAL A 197 -3.24 -11.73 1.53
CA VAL A 197 -3.80 -13.09 1.53
C VAL A 197 -4.38 -13.46 0.16
N SER A 198 -5.09 -12.56 -0.49
CA SER A 198 -5.64 -12.83 -1.82
C SER A 198 -4.54 -13.12 -2.86
N LEU A 199 -3.42 -12.39 -2.80
CA LEU A 199 -2.29 -12.61 -3.71
C LEU A 199 -1.50 -13.88 -3.37
N PHE A 200 -1.36 -14.23 -2.08
CA PHE A 200 -0.83 -15.52 -1.67
C PHE A 200 -1.68 -16.67 -2.20
N PHE A 201 -3.00 -16.57 -2.07
CA PHE A 201 -3.93 -17.57 -2.58
C PHE A 201 -3.79 -17.76 -4.10
N MET A 202 -3.74 -16.66 -4.86
CA MET A 202 -3.51 -16.71 -6.30
C MET A 202 -2.16 -17.32 -6.67
N TYR A 203 -1.11 -17.03 -5.90
CA TYR A 203 0.21 -17.66 -6.08
C TYR A 203 0.14 -19.18 -5.90
N PHE A 204 -0.53 -19.66 -4.85
CA PHE A 204 -0.70 -21.10 -4.60
C PHE A 204 -1.47 -21.81 -5.71
N ILE A 205 -2.48 -21.16 -6.29
CA ILE A 205 -3.26 -21.72 -7.40
C ILE A 205 -2.43 -21.74 -8.69
N TYR A 206 -1.78 -20.63 -9.03
CA TYR A 206 -1.25 -20.44 -10.38
C TYR A 206 0.23 -20.77 -10.55
N ASP A 207 1.08 -20.52 -9.55
CA ASP A 207 2.53 -20.53 -9.74
C ASP A 207 3.29 -21.43 -8.77
N PHE A 208 2.72 -21.82 -7.63
CA PHE A 208 3.41 -22.65 -6.63
C PHE A 208 3.94 -23.98 -7.20
N ARG A 209 3.18 -24.61 -8.11
CA ARG A 209 3.61 -25.85 -8.77
C ARG A 209 4.60 -25.61 -9.91
N LYS A 210 4.57 -24.45 -10.56
CA LYS A 210 5.51 -24.11 -11.65
C LYS A 210 6.94 -23.95 -11.14
N GLY A 211 7.11 -23.40 -9.93
CA GLY A 211 8.42 -23.25 -9.31
C GLY A 211 9.12 -24.59 -9.02
N LYS A 212 8.36 -25.63 -8.65
CA LYS A 212 8.91 -26.97 -8.35
C LYS A 212 9.43 -27.72 -9.58
N VAL A 213 8.83 -27.49 -10.75
CA VAL A 213 9.22 -28.18 -12.00
C VAL A 213 10.55 -27.64 -12.55
N SER A 214 10.81 -26.33 -12.44
CA SER A 214 12.08 -25.76 -12.95
C SER A 214 13.32 -26.16 -12.13
N VAL A 215 13.15 -26.40 -10.82
CA VAL A 215 14.25 -26.85 -9.95
C VAL A 215 14.62 -28.29 -10.28
N HIS A 216 13.63 -29.15 -10.54
CA HIS A 216 13.89 -30.55 -10.88
C HIS A 216 14.55 -30.72 -12.26
N ASN A 217 14.26 -29.85 -13.22
CA ASN A 217 14.86 -29.89 -14.56
C ASN A 217 16.30 -29.35 -14.62
N HIS A 218 16.80 -28.71 -13.55
CA HIS A 218 18.19 -28.24 -13.46
C HIS A 218 19.09 -29.19 -12.63
N GLU A 219 18.53 -30.26 -12.08
CA GLU A 219 19.23 -31.28 -11.28
C GLU A 219 19.37 -32.62 -12.03
N VAL A 220 19.05 -32.67 -13.34
CA VAL A 220 19.21 -33.85 -14.21
C VAL A 220 20.23 -33.57 -15.31
#